data_AF-A0A2E6DTU4-F1
#
_entry.id   AF-A0A2E6DTU4-F1
#
_cell.length_a   1.000
_cell.length_b   1.000
_cell.length_c   1.000
_cell.angle_alpha   90.00
_cell.angle_beta   90.00
_cell.angle_gamma   90.00
#
_symmetry.space_group_name_H-M   'P 1'
#
loop_
_entity.id
_entity.type
_entity.pdbx_description
1 polymer ?
#
loop_
_entity_poly.entity_id
_entity_poly.type
_entity_poly.pdbx_seq_one_letter_code
_entity_poly.pdbx_strand_id
1 'polypeptide(L)'
;MTIIQPVVMFPDENARAYAESTAPAHTEGRSPALHVTEDMRRLATPWSVAVAKAKLLDSNRLQQGIILDPACGSATQLAALCTTLQRPGLGIELSGAVAPLAAINLEKCGQTANEDWSENSRILWGDGTSAEIIMQTYHQHIEQSPNIALLHVDPARPNDAQQHTLDEMQPRLDDLLNSWKPYLGKNPALILDVSPRLLDNQRTEIVDIVSSIWNNVEMTWQWLTQGRGRIDRLSLWVGGAAGSHQCRLVRLTKTGEVHTIEGSFQQSIAQPSNVQVGEHLVVADPSLIASGLGESWREMCASSDTRWDTVTGRRPTLISSEKIHHGDVYEKTHSMIQTSGEVVALIAKISDKSIPEIADIASRKGISSLKLRCSLDPEIQPKLQSQMDRELRQYSDYESSHSGFIAETNNGYAICKEYN
;
A
#
# COMPACT_ATOMS: atom_id res chain seq x y z
N MET A 1 -4.88 -26.88 22.35
CA MET A 1 -6.05 -26.33 21.62
C MET A 1 -6.82 -27.49 21.03
N THR A 2 -8.15 -27.43 21.02
CA THR A 2 -9.00 -28.39 20.32
C THR A 2 -8.71 -28.31 18.82
N ILE A 3 -8.29 -29.42 18.21
CA ILE A 3 -8.02 -29.46 16.76
C ILE A 3 -9.35 -29.24 16.03
N ILE A 4 -9.46 -28.16 15.27
CA ILE A 4 -10.61 -27.91 14.39
C ILE A 4 -10.51 -28.89 13.22
N GLN A 5 -11.48 -29.79 13.10
CA GLN A 5 -11.60 -30.63 11.91
C GLN A 5 -12.10 -29.75 10.76
N PRO A 6 -11.33 -29.57 9.68
CA PRO A 6 -11.71 -28.64 8.65
C PRO A 6 -12.93 -29.12 7.86
N VAL A 7 -13.83 -28.18 7.56
CA VAL A 7 -15.07 -28.45 6.83
C VAL A 7 -15.15 -27.53 5.62
N VAL A 8 -15.50 -28.10 4.46
CA VAL A 8 -15.77 -27.32 3.25
C VAL A 8 -17.06 -26.52 3.42
N MET A 9 -16.99 -25.21 3.24
CA MET A 9 -18.15 -24.33 3.29
C MET A 9 -18.83 -24.32 1.92
N PHE A 10 -20.05 -24.86 1.85
CA PHE A 10 -20.85 -24.83 0.64
C PHE A 10 -21.64 -23.53 0.55
N PRO A 11 -21.64 -22.86 -0.61
CA PRO A 11 -22.50 -21.72 -0.85
C PRO A 11 -23.95 -22.19 -1.14
N ASP A 12 -24.59 -22.88 -0.19
CA ASP A 12 -25.96 -23.35 -0.32
C ASP A 12 -26.99 -22.28 0.07
N GLU A 13 -28.29 -22.61 -0.03
CA GLU A 13 -29.37 -21.68 0.33
C GLU A 13 -29.31 -21.21 1.80
N ASN A 14 -28.86 -22.07 2.71
CA ASN A 14 -28.73 -21.72 4.13
C ASN A 14 -27.56 -20.74 4.35
N ALA A 15 -26.42 -20.99 3.70
CA ALA A 15 -25.27 -20.08 3.73
C ALA A 15 -25.61 -18.73 3.11
N ARG A 16 -26.40 -18.70 2.02
CA ARG A 16 -26.91 -17.46 1.41
C ARG A 16 -27.83 -16.70 2.34
N ALA A 17 -28.81 -17.38 2.94
CA ALA A 17 -29.73 -16.76 3.88
C ALA A 17 -28.99 -16.20 5.11
N TYR A 18 -28.03 -16.96 5.64
CA TYR A 18 -27.17 -16.53 6.74
C TYR A 18 -26.32 -15.31 6.37
N ALA A 19 -25.69 -15.31 5.20
CA ALA A 19 -24.89 -14.18 4.73
C ALA A 19 -25.74 -12.92 4.55
N GLU A 20 -26.92 -13.03 3.96
CA GLU A 20 -27.84 -11.90 3.78
C GLU A 20 -28.36 -11.34 5.11
N SER A 21 -28.67 -12.20 6.08
CA SER A 21 -29.13 -11.74 7.40
C SER A 21 -28.02 -11.12 8.25
N THR A 22 -26.79 -11.63 8.13
CA THR A 22 -25.66 -11.26 8.99
C THR A 22 -24.90 -10.05 8.44
N ALA A 23 -24.69 -10.01 7.14
CA ALA A 23 -23.98 -8.96 6.43
C ALA A 23 -24.53 -8.84 5.01
N PRO A 24 -25.62 -8.06 4.81
CA PRO A 24 -26.20 -7.82 3.49
C PRO A 24 -25.12 -7.44 2.46
N ALA A 25 -25.28 -7.91 1.22
CA ALA A 25 -24.28 -7.66 0.20
C ALA A 25 -24.21 -6.16 -0.15
N HIS A 26 -23.00 -5.61 -0.16
CA HIS A 26 -22.77 -4.21 -0.51
C HIS A 26 -21.73 -4.09 -1.62
N THR A 27 -21.98 -3.16 -2.53
CA THR A 27 -21.05 -2.79 -3.61
C THR A 27 -20.27 -1.54 -3.22
N GLU A 28 -18.95 -1.60 -3.34
CA GLU A 28 -18.06 -0.44 -3.17
C GLU A 28 -17.34 -0.12 -4.48
N GLY A 29 -17.77 0.96 -5.14
CA GLY A 29 -17.18 1.40 -6.41
C GLY A 29 -17.36 0.35 -7.51
N ARG A 30 -16.25 -0.22 -8.00
CA ARG A 30 -16.22 -1.26 -9.05
C ARG A 30 -16.12 -2.69 -8.50
N SER A 31 -16.29 -2.89 -7.19
CA SER A 31 -16.27 -4.24 -6.61
C SER A 31 -17.52 -5.03 -7.02
N PRO A 32 -17.45 -6.37 -7.01
CA PRO A 32 -18.64 -7.20 -6.85
C PRO A 32 -19.39 -6.84 -5.56
N ALA A 33 -20.67 -7.21 -5.47
CA ALA A 33 -21.43 -7.06 -4.23
C ALA A 33 -21.00 -8.14 -3.23
N LEU A 34 -20.37 -7.74 -2.12
CA LEU A 34 -19.75 -8.64 -1.14
C LEU A 34 -20.46 -8.58 0.21
N HIS A 35 -20.57 -9.74 0.86
CA HIS A 35 -21.02 -9.90 2.24
C HIS A 35 -19.84 -9.68 3.18
N VAL A 36 -19.81 -8.52 3.82
CA VAL A 36 -18.71 -8.11 4.69
C VAL A 36 -19.32 -7.41 5.90
N THR A 37 -19.12 -7.98 7.09
CA THR A 37 -19.54 -7.35 8.36
C THR A 37 -18.80 -6.03 8.57
N GLU A 38 -19.29 -5.20 9.48
CA GLU A 38 -18.61 -3.93 9.81
C GLU A 38 -17.16 -4.16 10.28
N ASP A 39 -16.95 -5.17 11.13
CA ASP A 39 -15.62 -5.53 11.62
C ASP A 39 -14.69 -6.00 10.49
N MET A 40 -15.19 -6.85 9.60
CA MET A 40 -14.42 -7.29 8.44
C MET A 40 -14.06 -6.09 7.54
N ARG A 41 -14.99 -5.15 7.33
CA ARG A 41 -14.78 -3.98 6.45
C ARG A 41 -13.67 -3.06 6.96
N ARG A 42 -13.52 -2.93 8.27
CA ARG A 42 -12.45 -2.13 8.88
C ARG A 42 -11.06 -2.68 8.61
N LEU A 43 -10.94 -4.00 8.42
CA LEU A 43 -9.68 -4.70 8.20
C LEU A 43 -9.43 -5.05 6.73
N ALA A 44 -10.50 -5.21 5.94
CA ALA A 44 -10.44 -5.68 4.57
C ALA A 44 -9.61 -4.78 3.66
N THR A 45 -8.83 -5.41 2.78
CA THR A 45 -8.21 -4.72 1.65
C THR A 45 -9.29 -4.37 0.62
N PRO A 46 -9.43 -3.09 0.22
CA PRO A 46 -10.42 -2.70 -0.80
C PRO A 46 -10.21 -3.46 -2.11
N TRP A 47 -11.30 -3.80 -2.79
CA TRP A 47 -11.26 -4.59 -4.03
C TRP A 47 -10.31 -4.02 -5.09
N SER A 48 -10.34 -2.70 -5.32
CA SER A 48 -9.46 -2.05 -6.30
C SER A 48 -7.97 -2.21 -5.97
N VAL A 49 -7.63 -2.22 -4.69
CA VAL A 49 -6.25 -2.48 -4.21
C VAL A 49 -5.89 -3.94 -4.45
N ALA A 50 -6.78 -4.87 -4.11
CA ALA A 50 -6.56 -6.30 -4.31
C ALA A 50 -6.36 -6.66 -5.80
N VAL A 51 -7.18 -6.12 -6.69
CA VAL A 51 -7.03 -6.30 -8.15
C VAL A 51 -5.75 -5.64 -8.67
N ALA A 52 -5.44 -4.42 -8.25
CA ALA A 52 -4.21 -3.75 -8.66
C ALA A 52 -2.97 -4.56 -8.26
N LYS A 53 -2.98 -5.12 -7.05
CA LYS A 53 -1.93 -5.99 -6.53
C LYS A 53 -1.82 -7.28 -7.33
N ALA A 54 -2.94 -7.96 -7.61
CA ALA A 54 -2.95 -9.17 -8.41
C ALA A 54 -2.37 -8.97 -9.82
N LYS A 55 -2.59 -7.81 -10.44
CA LYS A 55 -2.04 -7.44 -11.76
C LYS A 55 -0.52 -7.22 -11.78
N LEU A 56 0.13 -7.11 -10.62
CA LEU A 56 1.59 -7.00 -10.53
C LEU A 56 2.28 -8.37 -10.64
N LEU A 57 1.54 -9.47 -10.58
CA LEU A 57 2.09 -10.82 -10.76
C LEU A 57 2.34 -11.10 -12.24
N ASP A 58 3.53 -11.61 -12.54
CA ASP A 58 3.83 -12.22 -13.83
C ASP A 58 3.36 -13.68 -13.82
N SER A 59 2.26 -13.96 -14.51
CA SER A 59 1.64 -15.28 -14.55
C SER A 59 2.56 -16.35 -15.15
N ASN A 60 3.58 -15.98 -15.93
CA ASN A 60 4.56 -16.91 -16.50
C ASN A 60 5.58 -17.41 -15.48
N ARG A 61 5.78 -16.67 -14.37
CA ARG A 61 6.67 -17.06 -13.27
C ARG A 61 5.98 -17.97 -12.25
N LEU A 62 4.65 -18.04 -12.28
CA LEU A 62 3.86 -18.88 -11.38
C LEU A 62 3.74 -20.30 -11.92
N GLN A 63 4.03 -21.29 -11.07
CA GLN A 63 3.79 -22.70 -11.38
C GLN A 63 2.31 -22.97 -11.65
N GLN A 64 1.96 -24.02 -12.38
CA GLN A 64 0.56 -24.43 -12.54
C GLN A 64 -0.04 -24.87 -11.20
N GLY A 65 -1.30 -24.53 -10.95
CA GLY A 65 -1.95 -24.86 -9.67
C GLY A 65 -2.91 -23.78 -9.17
N ILE A 66 -3.33 -23.95 -7.92
CA ILE A 66 -4.31 -23.11 -7.23
C ILE A 66 -3.67 -21.93 -6.49
N ILE A 67 -4.48 -20.93 -6.17
CA ILE A 67 -4.14 -19.83 -5.27
C ILE A 67 -4.59 -20.21 -3.86
N LEU A 68 -3.69 -20.15 -2.89
CA LEU A 68 -3.97 -20.47 -1.50
C LEU A 68 -3.95 -19.21 -0.64
N ASP A 69 -4.95 -19.06 0.22
CA ASP A 69 -4.96 -18.07 1.29
C ASP A 69 -5.35 -18.73 2.63
N PRO A 70 -4.40 -18.96 3.56
CA PRO A 70 -4.66 -19.69 4.78
C PRO A 70 -5.28 -18.85 5.90
N ALA A 71 -5.56 -17.56 5.63
CA ALA A 71 -6.21 -16.64 6.55
C ALA A 71 -7.11 -15.68 5.76
N CYS A 72 -8.05 -16.24 4.99
CA CYS A 72 -8.65 -15.52 3.87
C CYS A 72 -9.64 -14.42 4.27
N GLY A 73 -10.11 -14.38 5.53
CA GLY A 73 -11.09 -13.41 6.00
C GLY A 73 -12.35 -13.45 5.14
N SER A 74 -12.71 -12.32 4.54
CA SER A 74 -13.85 -12.20 3.61
C SER A 74 -13.67 -12.88 2.25
N ALA A 75 -12.49 -13.46 1.98
CA ALA A 75 -12.02 -13.95 0.69
C ALA A 75 -11.89 -12.88 -0.41
N THR A 76 -11.92 -11.58 -0.08
CA THR A 76 -11.83 -10.49 -1.08
C THR A 76 -10.50 -10.51 -1.83
N GLN A 77 -9.37 -10.68 -1.13
CA GLN A 77 -8.05 -10.73 -1.77
C GLN A 77 -7.89 -12.00 -2.61
N LEU A 78 -8.30 -13.15 -2.07
CA LEU A 78 -8.32 -14.42 -2.78
C LEU A 78 -9.13 -14.34 -4.08
N ALA A 79 -10.36 -13.83 -4.01
CA ALA A 79 -11.23 -13.70 -5.18
C ALA A 79 -10.64 -12.76 -6.26
N ALA A 80 -10.00 -11.66 -5.86
CA ALA A 80 -9.32 -10.76 -6.78
C ALA A 80 -8.12 -11.43 -7.47
N LEU A 81 -7.34 -12.22 -6.73
CA LEU A 81 -6.25 -13.03 -7.27
C LEU A 81 -6.78 -14.08 -8.25
N CYS A 82 -7.81 -14.84 -7.89
CA CYS A 82 -8.42 -15.87 -8.75
C CYS A 82 -8.96 -15.27 -10.04
N THR A 83 -9.65 -14.13 -9.94
CA THR A 83 -10.23 -13.41 -11.09
C THR A 83 -9.14 -12.87 -12.01
N THR A 84 -8.05 -12.35 -11.45
CA THR A 84 -6.97 -11.75 -12.27
C THR A 84 -6.10 -12.81 -12.93
N LEU A 85 -5.81 -13.91 -12.22
CA LEU A 85 -4.92 -14.96 -12.68
C LEU A 85 -5.64 -16.12 -13.36
N GLN A 86 -6.98 -16.14 -13.34
CA GLN A 86 -7.83 -17.18 -13.90
C GLN A 86 -7.49 -18.57 -13.36
N ARG A 87 -7.41 -18.67 -12.03
CA ARG A 87 -7.00 -19.89 -11.31
C ARG A 87 -7.92 -20.16 -10.12
N PRO A 88 -8.22 -21.44 -9.82
CA PRO A 88 -9.01 -21.78 -8.64
C PRO A 88 -8.32 -21.34 -7.34
N GLY A 89 -9.14 -21.02 -6.34
CA GLY A 89 -8.70 -20.56 -5.03
C GLY A 89 -9.07 -21.52 -3.90
N LEU A 90 -8.18 -21.66 -2.93
CA LEU A 90 -8.42 -22.33 -1.65
C LEU A 90 -8.23 -21.31 -0.54
N GLY A 91 -9.31 -20.96 0.16
CA GLY A 91 -9.28 -20.08 1.32
C GLY A 91 -9.54 -20.85 2.61
N ILE A 92 -8.83 -20.50 3.68
CA ILE A 92 -9.06 -21.06 5.02
C ILE A 92 -9.44 -19.90 5.95
N GLU A 93 -10.54 -20.09 6.68
CA GLU A 93 -11.05 -19.13 7.65
C GLU A 93 -11.25 -19.82 9.00
N LEU A 94 -10.74 -19.21 10.07
CA LEU A 94 -10.78 -19.75 11.42
C LEU A 94 -12.16 -19.62 12.07
N SER A 95 -12.87 -18.53 11.76
CA SER A 95 -14.20 -18.24 12.29
C SER A 95 -15.29 -18.95 11.49
N GLY A 96 -16.00 -19.87 12.14
CA GLY A 96 -17.16 -20.54 11.55
C GLY A 96 -18.32 -19.58 11.21
N ALA A 97 -18.31 -18.35 11.75
CA ALA A 97 -19.27 -17.31 11.40
C ALA A 97 -18.86 -16.53 10.14
N VAL A 98 -17.57 -16.45 9.82
CA VAL A 98 -17.06 -15.71 8.64
C VAL A 98 -16.89 -16.64 7.43
N ALA A 99 -16.50 -17.91 7.66
CA ALA A 99 -16.23 -18.86 6.60
C ALA A 99 -17.40 -19.04 5.60
N PRO A 100 -18.68 -19.09 6.03
CA PRO A 100 -19.80 -19.10 5.09
C PRO A 100 -19.88 -17.84 4.22
N LEU A 101 -19.69 -16.64 4.79
CA LEU A 101 -19.71 -15.37 4.04
C LEU A 101 -18.59 -15.35 2.98
N ALA A 102 -17.40 -15.81 3.36
CA ALA A 102 -16.26 -15.92 2.45
C ALA A 102 -16.55 -16.87 1.28
N ALA A 103 -17.21 -18.01 1.54
CA ALA A 103 -17.60 -18.97 0.49
C ALA A 103 -18.57 -18.34 -0.52
N ILE A 104 -19.59 -17.62 -0.03
CA ILE A 104 -20.54 -16.89 -0.87
C ILE A 104 -19.83 -15.80 -1.69
N ASN A 105 -18.92 -15.04 -1.07
CA ASN A 105 -18.17 -13.99 -1.76
C ASN A 105 -17.32 -14.54 -2.90
N LEU A 106 -16.59 -15.65 -2.65
CA LEU A 106 -15.72 -16.27 -3.65
C LEU A 106 -16.53 -16.75 -4.87
N GLU A 107 -17.65 -17.44 -4.63
CA GLU A 107 -18.55 -17.90 -5.69
C GLU A 107 -19.17 -16.73 -6.46
N LYS A 108 -19.69 -15.70 -5.76
CA LYS A 108 -20.27 -14.51 -6.40
C LYS A 108 -19.27 -13.80 -7.32
N CYS A 109 -18.00 -13.71 -6.91
CA CYS A 109 -16.95 -13.13 -7.75
C CYS A 109 -16.73 -13.96 -9.02
N GLY A 110 -16.72 -15.28 -8.90
CA GLY A 110 -16.63 -16.22 -10.03
C GLY A 110 -17.76 -16.06 -11.04
N GLN A 111 -19.00 -16.04 -10.54
CA GLN A 111 -20.20 -15.84 -11.36
C GLN A 111 -20.17 -14.48 -12.07
N THR A 112 -19.75 -13.42 -11.37
CA THR A 112 -19.65 -12.07 -11.92
C THR A 112 -18.59 -11.98 -13.02
N ALA A 113 -17.49 -12.71 -12.87
CA ALA A 113 -16.43 -12.78 -13.87
C ALA A 113 -16.81 -13.64 -15.08
N ASN A 114 -17.81 -14.53 -14.94
CA ASN A 114 -18.18 -15.55 -15.93
C ASN A 114 -17.01 -16.50 -16.24
N GLU A 115 -16.36 -17.00 -15.19
CA GLU A 115 -15.11 -17.78 -15.29
C GLU A 115 -15.18 -19.12 -14.51
N ASP A 116 -14.58 -20.15 -15.09
CA ASP A 116 -14.63 -21.54 -14.62
C ASP A 116 -13.80 -21.77 -13.35
N TRP A 117 -12.91 -20.83 -12.98
CA TRP A 117 -12.04 -21.01 -11.79
C TRP A 117 -12.84 -21.20 -10.50
N SER A 118 -14.07 -20.69 -10.46
CA SER A 118 -14.90 -20.74 -9.25
C SER A 118 -15.45 -22.13 -8.95
N GLU A 119 -15.61 -23.00 -9.95
CA GLU A 119 -16.12 -24.38 -9.79
C GLU A 119 -15.21 -25.26 -8.94
N ASN A 120 -13.90 -25.02 -9.01
CA ASN A 120 -12.86 -25.75 -8.27
C ASN A 120 -12.34 -24.98 -7.04
N SER A 121 -12.92 -23.82 -6.76
CA SER A 121 -12.54 -22.98 -5.64
C SER A 121 -13.29 -23.33 -4.37
N ARG A 122 -12.61 -23.35 -3.22
CA ARG A 122 -13.24 -23.71 -1.94
C ARG A 122 -12.83 -22.76 -0.83
N ILE A 123 -13.75 -22.55 0.11
CA ILE A 123 -13.44 -22.03 1.44
C ILE A 123 -13.60 -23.17 2.44
N LEU A 124 -12.62 -23.35 3.31
CA LEU A 124 -12.66 -24.28 4.42
C LEU A 124 -12.76 -23.49 5.72
N TRP A 125 -13.70 -23.86 6.59
CA TRP A 125 -13.64 -23.49 7.99
C TRP A 125 -12.60 -24.38 8.67
N GLY A 126 -11.52 -23.81 9.18
CA GLY A 126 -10.42 -24.57 9.75
C GLY A 126 -9.27 -23.71 10.25
N ASP A 127 -8.23 -24.36 10.78
CA ASP A 127 -7.01 -23.69 11.20
C ASP A 127 -6.00 -23.64 10.04
N GLY A 128 -5.67 -22.43 9.59
CA GLY A 128 -4.72 -22.18 8.50
C GLY A 128 -3.32 -22.72 8.74
N THR A 129 -2.94 -23.00 9.99
CA THR A 129 -1.64 -23.61 10.34
C THR A 129 -1.64 -25.14 10.21
N SER A 130 -2.79 -25.76 9.93
CA SER A 130 -2.94 -27.22 9.84
C SER A 130 -2.96 -27.69 8.36
N ALA A 131 -1.90 -27.39 7.60
CA ALA A 131 -1.85 -27.61 6.15
C ALA A 131 -2.16 -29.07 5.74
N GLU A 132 -1.69 -30.07 6.49
CA GLU A 132 -1.89 -31.47 6.17
C GLU A 132 -3.36 -31.87 6.09
N ILE A 133 -4.11 -31.59 7.15
CA ILE A 133 -5.54 -31.94 7.21
C ILE A 133 -6.37 -31.06 6.27
N ILE A 134 -5.98 -29.79 6.07
CA ILE A 134 -6.62 -28.90 5.10
C ILE A 134 -6.48 -29.47 3.68
N MET A 135 -5.28 -29.86 3.27
CA MET A 135 -5.03 -30.40 1.93
C MET A 135 -5.69 -31.76 1.74
N GLN A 136 -5.71 -32.62 2.77
CA GLN A 136 -6.46 -33.89 2.73
C GLN A 136 -7.96 -33.64 2.48
N THR A 137 -8.59 -32.74 3.24
CA THR A 137 -10.01 -32.40 3.08
C THR A 137 -10.30 -31.79 1.72
N TYR A 138 -9.45 -30.86 1.25
CA TYR A 138 -9.61 -30.25 -0.06
C TYR A 138 -9.51 -31.28 -1.19
N HIS A 139 -8.46 -32.12 -1.20
CA HIS A 139 -8.25 -33.13 -2.23
C HIS A 139 -9.35 -34.17 -2.29
N GLN A 140 -9.85 -34.62 -1.12
CA GLN A 140 -10.99 -35.53 -1.06
C GLN A 140 -12.24 -34.90 -1.68
N HIS A 141 -12.45 -33.60 -1.46
CA HIS A 141 -13.63 -32.91 -1.96
C HIS A 141 -13.58 -32.66 -3.48
N ILE A 142 -12.44 -32.27 -4.03
CA ILE A 142 -12.34 -31.96 -5.46
C ILE A 142 -11.89 -33.15 -6.31
N GLU A 143 -11.63 -34.30 -5.68
CA GLU A 143 -11.13 -35.54 -6.31
C GLU A 143 -9.85 -35.34 -7.14
N GLN A 144 -9.03 -34.36 -6.74
CA GLN A 144 -7.81 -33.95 -7.42
C GLN A 144 -6.76 -33.51 -6.40
N SER A 145 -5.50 -33.44 -6.82
CA SER A 145 -4.39 -32.96 -5.97
C SER A 145 -3.55 -31.90 -6.69
N PRO A 146 -4.11 -30.71 -6.93
CA PRO A 146 -3.39 -29.65 -7.62
C PRO A 146 -2.24 -29.12 -6.77
N ASN A 147 -1.16 -28.68 -7.43
CA ASN A 147 -0.09 -27.94 -6.76
C ASN A 147 -0.59 -26.56 -6.30
N ILE A 148 0.14 -25.95 -5.36
CA ILE A 148 -0.07 -24.55 -4.99
C ILE A 148 0.79 -23.67 -5.91
N ALA A 149 0.13 -22.84 -6.70
CA ALA A 149 0.79 -21.89 -7.59
C ALA A 149 1.24 -20.61 -6.89
N LEU A 150 0.47 -20.17 -5.89
CA LEU A 150 0.70 -18.96 -5.13
C LEU A 150 0.13 -19.13 -3.72
N LEU A 151 0.94 -18.82 -2.70
CA LEU A 151 0.49 -18.67 -1.32
C LEU A 151 0.42 -17.18 -0.97
N HIS A 152 -0.78 -16.69 -0.73
CA HIS A 152 -1.05 -15.34 -0.23
C HIS A 152 -1.34 -15.41 1.27
N VAL A 153 -0.67 -14.58 2.08
CA VAL A 153 -0.86 -14.56 3.52
C VAL A 153 -1.12 -13.11 3.96
N ASP A 154 -2.24 -12.89 4.64
CA ASP A 154 -2.61 -11.60 5.25
C ASP A 154 -2.98 -11.84 6.73
N PRO A 155 -1.99 -11.98 7.63
CA PRO A 155 -2.24 -12.32 9.02
C PRO A 155 -3.09 -11.26 9.71
N ALA A 156 -4.02 -11.71 10.54
CA ALA A 156 -4.80 -10.83 11.39
C ALA A 156 -3.90 -10.12 12.41
N ARG A 157 -4.27 -8.88 12.72
CA ARG A 157 -3.69 -8.11 13.82
C ARG A 157 -4.69 -8.09 14.97
N PRO A 158 -4.30 -8.51 16.18
CA PRO A 158 -5.09 -8.31 17.39
C PRO A 158 -5.46 -6.83 17.54
N ASN A 159 -6.68 -6.57 18.04
CA ASN A 159 -7.22 -5.21 18.17
C ASN A 159 -6.41 -4.32 19.14
N ASP A 160 -5.54 -4.91 19.96
CA ASP A 160 -4.69 -4.29 20.97
C ASP A 160 -3.20 -4.22 20.59
N ALA A 161 -2.83 -4.58 19.36
CA ALA A 161 -1.45 -4.52 18.87
C ALA A 161 -0.88 -3.09 18.95
N GLN A 162 -0.08 -2.81 19.98
CA GLN A 162 0.57 -1.52 20.18
C GLN A 162 2.00 -1.49 19.66
N GLN A 163 2.69 -2.64 19.65
CA GLN A 163 4.12 -2.73 19.34
C GLN A 163 4.40 -3.07 17.87
N HIS A 164 3.39 -3.53 17.12
CA HIS A 164 3.52 -3.96 15.72
C HIS A 164 4.59 -5.06 15.57
N THR A 165 4.74 -5.94 16.57
CA THR A 165 5.72 -7.03 16.54
C THR A 165 5.21 -8.24 15.76
N LEU A 166 6.13 -9.08 15.28
CA LEU A 166 5.75 -10.29 14.53
C LEU A 166 4.98 -11.29 15.40
N ASP A 167 5.30 -11.36 16.70
CA ASP A 167 4.58 -12.21 17.66
C ASP A 167 3.10 -11.81 17.86
N GLU A 168 2.73 -10.56 17.54
CA GLU A 168 1.34 -10.12 17.56
C GLU A 168 0.57 -10.61 16.32
N MET A 169 1.23 -11.03 15.23
CA MET A 169 0.55 -11.50 14.02
C MET A 169 -0.04 -12.90 14.19
N GLN A 170 -1.28 -13.08 13.75
CA GLN A 170 -1.98 -14.37 13.84
C GLN A 170 -2.51 -14.82 12.47
N PRO A 171 -2.16 -16.04 12.00
CA PRO A 171 -1.28 -17.01 12.66
C PRO A 171 0.20 -16.56 12.66
N ARG A 172 1.00 -17.14 13.57
CA ARG A 172 2.45 -16.98 13.57
C ARG A 172 3.03 -17.40 12.22
N LEU A 173 3.86 -16.53 11.64
CA LEU A 173 4.32 -16.69 10.26
C LEU A 173 5.26 -17.89 10.07
N ASP A 174 6.15 -18.15 11.03
CA ASP A 174 7.07 -19.29 11.02
C ASP A 174 6.32 -20.63 11.06
N ASP A 175 5.36 -20.78 11.97
CA ASP A 175 4.53 -21.97 12.09
C ASP A 175 3.72 -22.22 10.82
N LEU A 176 3.08 -21.17 10.30
CA LEU A 176 2.29 -21.23 9.08
C LEU A 176 3.15 -21.68 7.89
N LEU A 177 4.27 -21.00 7.63
CA LEU A 177 5.10 -21.27 6.45
C LEU A 177 5.75 -22.66 6.54
N ASN A 178 6.16 -23.12 7.72
CA ASN A 178 6.69 -24.47 7.90
C ASN A 178 5.64 -25.54 7.61
N SER A 179 4.39 -25.32 8.03
CA SER A 179 3.28 -26.24 7.77
C SER A 179 2.98 -26.36 6.27
N TRP A 180 3.02 -25.24 5.53
CA TRP A 180 2.73 -25.21 4.09
C TRP A 180 3.91 -25.59 3.18
N LYS A 181 5.15 -25.54 3.68
CA LYS A 181 6.37 -25.88 2.94
C LYS A 181 6.28 -27.20 2.14
N PRO A 182 5.76 -28.33 2.67
CA PRO A 182 5.69 -29.60 1.93
C PRO A 182 4.85 -29.55 0.65
N TYR A 183 3.95 -28.57 0.54
CA TYR A 183 3.02 -28.41 -0.59
C TYR A 183 3.49 -27.35 -1.60
N LEU A 184 4.64 -26.73 -1.35
CA LEU A 184 5.23 -25.67 -2.18
C LEU A 184 6.52 -26.16 -2.85
N GLY A 185 6.81 -25.63 -4.03
CA GLY A 185 8.04 -25.91 -4.75
C GLY A 185 9.29 -25.32 -4.07
N LYS A 186 10.48 -25.70 -4.56
CA LYS A 186 11.77 -25.15 -4.10
C LYS A 186 11.89 -23.63 -4.31
N ASN A 187 11.27 -23.13 -5.38
CA ASN A 187 11.11 -21.70 -5.64
C ASN A 187 9.62 -21.34 -5.47
N PRO A 188 9.13 -21.15 -4.23
CA PRO A 188 7.72 -20.88 -3.97
C PRO A 188 7.34 -19.50 -4.52
N ALA A 189 6.07 -19.30 -4.87
CA ALA A 189 5.52 -17.96 -5.07
C ALA A 189 4.74 -17.59 -3.82
N LEU A 190 5.22 -16.58 -3.08
CA LEU A 190 4.59 -16.12 -1.85
C LEU A 190 4.32 -14.61 -1.91
N ILE A 191 3.21 -14.19 -1.34
CA ILE A 191 2.98 -12.79 -0.97
C ILE A 191 2.61 -12.75 0.51
N LEU A 192 3.42 -12.06 1.31
CA LEU A 192 3.20 -11.88 2.73
C LEU A 192 2.80 -10.43 2.98
N ASP A 193 1.51 -10.18 3.18
CA ASP A 193 0.99 -8.89 3.62
C ASP A 193 1.29 -8.70 5.11
N VAL A 194 1.91 -7.56 5.44
CA VAL A 194 2.39 -7.28 6.78
C VAL A 194 2.07 -5.85 7.17
N SER A 195 2.26 -5.52 8.45
CA SER A 195 1.96 -4.17 8.94
C SER A 195 2.81 -3.12 8.22
N PRO A 196 2.23 -2.03 7.69
CA PRO A 196 3.00 -0.93 7.08
C PRO A 196 3.82 -0.13 8.11
N ARG A 197 3.75 -0.51 9.38
CA ARG A 197 4.49 0.10 10.50
C ARG A 197 5.66 -0.74 10.99
N LEU A 198 5.96 -1.85 10.32
CA LEU A 198 7.13 -2.67 10.69
C LEU A 198 8.42 -1.84 10.64
N LEU A 199 9.24 -2.02 11.66
CA LEU A 199 10.59 -1.50 11.75
C LEU A 199 11.57 -2.34 10.90
N ASP A 200 12.75 -1.80 10.63
CA ASP A 200 13.77 -2.46 9.80
C ASP A 200 14.22 -3.82 10.35
N ASN A 201 14.38 -3.93 11.67
CA ASN A 201 14.74 -5.18 12.33
C ASN A 201 13.63 -6.24 12.18
N GLN A 202 12.35 -5.84 12.27
CA GLN A 202 11.22 -6.76 12.09
C GLN A 202 11.10 -7.22 10.62
N ARG A 203 11.38 -6.33 9.66
CA ARG A 203 11.46 -6.72 8.24
C ARG A 203 12.60 -7.72 8.00
N THR A 204 13.73 -7.53 8.68
CA THR A 204 14.87 -8.47 8.63
C THR A 204 14.47 -9.83 9.19
N GLU A 205 13.78 -9.86 10.34
CA GLU A 205 13.29 -11.09 10.95
C GLU A 205 12.35 -11.89 10.02
N ILE A 206 11.46 -11.22 9.27
CA ILE A 206 10.64 -11.90 8.24
C ILE A 206 11.51 -12.50 7.14
N VAL A 207 12.51 -11.77 6.66
CA VAL A 207 13.44 -12.28 5.64
C VAL A 207 14.20 -13.50 6.16
N ASP A 208 14.61 -13.50 7.43
CA ASP A 208 15.29 -14.62 8.08
C ASP A 208 14.35 -15.84 8.21
N ILE A 209 13.09 -15.65 8.59
CA ILE A 209 12.08 -16.72 8.62
C ILE A 209 11.96 -17.36 7.23
N VAL A 210 11.73 -16.57 6.18
CA VAL A 210 11.59 -17.11 4.81
C VAL A 210 12.87 -17.83 4.37
N SER A 211 14.03 -17.23 4.61
CA SER A 211 15.34 -17.77 4.22
C SER A 211 15.68 -19.07 4.95
N SER A 212 15.20 -19.25 6.19
CA SER A 212 15.36 -20.50 6.95
C SER A 212 14.52 -21.66 6.40
N ILE A 213 13.39 -21.34 5.75
CA ILE A 213 12.46 -22.32 5.20
C ILE A 213 12.83 -22.65 3.75
N TRP A 214 13.13 -21.64 2.95
CA TRP A 214 13.55 -21.74 1.55
C TRP A 214 14.88 -21.00 1.31
N ASN A 215 15.90 -21.76 0.92
CA ASN A 215 17.22 -21.20 0.63
C ASN A 215 17.25 -20.56 -0.77
N ASN A 216 17.93 -19.42 -0.91
CA ASN A 216 18.24 -18.77 -2.19
C ASN A 216 17.02 -18.42 -3.06
N VAL A 217 15.94 -17.96 -2.43
CA VAL A 217 14.76 -17.44 -3.15
C VAL A 217 14.87 -15.94 -3.34
N GLU A 218 14.44 -15.44 -4.50
CA GLU A 218 14.35 -14.01 -4.75
C GLU A 218 13.31 -13.37 -3.83
N MET A 219 13.56 -12.13 -3.41
CA MET A 219 12.66 -11.39 -2.54
C MET A 219 12.54 -9.93 -2.96
N THR A 220 11.32 -9.41 -2.98
CA THR A 220 11.01 -8.01 -3.25
C THR A 220 10.15 -7.46 -2.12
N TRP A 221 10.65 -6.45 -1.42
CA TRP A 221 9.81 -5.64 -0.55
C TRP A 221 8.98 -4.67 -1.38
N GLN A 222 7.68 -4.63 -1.11
CA GLN A 222 6.75 -3.75 -1.80
C GLN A 222 6.03 -2.82 -0.82
N TRP A 223 6.11 -1.51 -1.09
CA TRP A 223 5.35 -0.47 -0.43
C TRP A 223 4.26 0.01 -1.36
N LEU A 224 3.00 -0.04 -0.93
CA LEU A 224 1.87 0.48 -1.70
C LEU A 224 1.29 1.71 -0.98
N THR A 225 1.03 2.76 -1.75
CA THR A 225 0.51 4.03 -1.25
C THR A 225 -0.50 4.65 -2.21
N GLN A 226 -1.59 5.19 -1.67
CA GLN A 226 -2.61 5.95 -2.37
C GLN A 226 -2.36 7.48 -2.32
N GLY A 227 -1.24 7.90 -1.72
CA GLY A 227 -0.82 9.29 -1.57
C GLY A 227 -0.93 9.76 -0.15
N ARG A 228 -0.99 11.09 0.03
CA ARG A 228 -1.24 11.76 1.31
C ARG A 228 -0.15 11.52 2.38
N GLY A 229 1.03 11.07 1.97
CA GLY A 229 2.18 10.89 2.85
C GLY A 229 2.07 9.69 3.80
N ARG A 230 1.42 8.61 3.38
CA ARG A 230 1.31 7.37 4.14
C ARG A 230 1.54 6.14 3.24
N ILE A 231 2.15 5.10 3.81
CA ILE A 231 2.18 3.75 3.25
C ILE A 231 0.91 3.02 3.70
N ASP A 232 0.10 2.56 2.76
CA ASP A 232 -1.19 1.91 3.04
C ASP A 232 -1.04 0.39 3.21
N ARG A 233 -0.12 -0.22 2.47
CA ARG A 233 0.22 -1.65 2.58
C ARG A 233 1.74 -1.85 2.44
N LEU A 234 2.25 -2.82 3.19
CA LEU A 234 3.61 -3.33 3.07
C LEU A 234 3.52 -4.83 2.86
N SER A 235 4.33 -5.36 1.95
CA SER A 235 4.33 -6.80 1.64
C SER A 235 5.70 -7.29 1.21
N LEU A 236 6.01 -8.54 1.53
CA LEU A 236 7.18 -9.26 1.02
C LEU A 236 6.73 -10.23 -0.08
N TRP A 237 7.32 -10.13 -1.26
CA TRP A 237 7.04 -10.98 -2.42
C TRP A 237 8.22 -11.93 -2.61
N VAL A 238 7.98 -13.23 -2.70
CA VAL A 238 9.03 -14.26 -2.66
C VAL A 238 8.97 -15.15 -3.90
N GLY A 239 10.14 -15.50 -4.41
CA GLY A 239 10.39 -16.49 -5.46
C GLY A 239 9.61 -16.24 -6.75
N GLY A 240 8.66 -17.12 -7.08
CA GLY A 240 7.84 -16.99 -8.30
C GLY A 240 7.02 -15.69 -8.34
N ALA A 241 6.71 -15.09 -7.18
CA ALA A 241 6.01 -13.81 -7.10
C ALA A 241 6.97 -12.59 -7.10
N ALA A 242 8.24 -12.77 -6.73
CA ALA A 242 9.17 -11.65 -6.60
C ALA A 242 9.35 -10.87 -7.91
N GLY A 243 9.62 -9.57 -7.79
CA GLY A 243 10.03 -8.73 -8.91
C GLY A 243 11.47 -8.98 -9.32
N SER A 244 11.97 -8.20 -10.28
CA SER A 244 13.37 -8.22 -10.69
C SER A 244 14.30 -7.43 -9.76
N HIS A 245 13.73 -6.68 -8.80
CA HIS A 245 14.46 -5.78 -7.91
C HIS A 245 14.11 -6.04 -6.44
N GLN A 246 15.01 -5.63 -5.54
CA GLN A 246 14.83 -5.79 -4.09
C GLN A 246 13.67 -4.93 -3.55
N CYS A 247 13.48 -3.73 -4.10
CA CYS A 247 12.49 -2.77 -3.62
C CYS A 247 11.54 -2.36 -4.74
N ARG A 248 10.26 -2.26 -4.39
CA ARG A 248 9.18 -1.81 -5.26
C ARG A 248 8.28 -0.82 -4.52
N LEU A 249 8.13 0.37 -5.06
CA LEU A 249 7.14 1.35 -4.62
C LEU A 249 6.00 1.42 -5.62
N VAL A 250 4.77 1.23 -5.16
CA VAL A 250 3.55 1.25 -5.96
C VAL A 250 2.65 2.41 -5.53
N ARG A 251 2.34 3.30 -6.46
CA ARG A 251 1.31 4.32 -6.32
C ARG A 251 0.02 3.82 -6.96
N LEU A 252 -1.05 3.74 -6.18
CA LEU A 252 -2.40 3.53 -6.69
C LEU A 252 -3.17 4.85 -6.67
N THR A 253 -3.52 5.38 -7.84
CA THR A 253 -4.28 6.63 -7.95
C THR A 253 -5.76 6.41 -7.62
N LYS A 254 -6.50 7.51 -7.41
CA LYS A 254 -7.96 7.44 -7.20
C LYS A 254 -8.73 6.93 -8.42
N THR A 255 -8.17 7.12 -9.62
CA THR A 255 -8.71 6.62 -10.90
C THR A 255 -8.45 5.13 -11.08
N GLY A 256 -7.58 4.53 -10.25
CA GLY A 256 -7.22 3.11 -10.30
C GLY A 256 -5.98 2.83 -11.15
N GLU A 257 -5.25 3.87 -11.58
CA GLU A 257 -3.98 3.73 -12.27
C GLU A 257 -2.87 3.33 -11.30
N VAL A 258 -1.92 2.55 -11.80
CA VAL A 258 -0.82 2.00 -11.02
C VAL A 258 0.48 2.52 -11.60
N HIS A 259 1.27 3.23 -10.78
CA HIS A 259 2.62 3.64 -11.13
C HIS A 259 3.62 2.95 -10.21
N THR A 260 4.68 2.39 -10.80
CA THR A 260 5.63 1.55 -10.07
C THR A 260 7.05 2.05 -10.25
N ILE A 261 7.76 2.28 -9.15
CA ILE A 261 9.22 2.46 -9.11
C ILE A 261 9.84 1.20 -8.53
N GLU A 262 10.88 0.67 -9.18
CA GLU A 262 11.63 -0.49 -8.71
C GLU A 262 13.11 -0.17 -8.74
N GLY A 263 13.87 -0.81 -7.85
CA GLY A 263 15.31 -0.63 -7.77
C GLY A 263 15.92 -1.33 -6.56
N SER A 264 17.22 -1.16 -6.41
CA SER A 264 17.94 -1.57 -5.20
C SER A 264 17.63 -0.59 -4.06
N PHE A 265 17.66 -1.10 -2.83
CA PHE A 265 17.59 -0.23 -1.67
C PHE A 265 18.80 0.69 -1.62
N GLN A 266 18.56 2.00 -1.59
CA GLN A 266 19.58 3.01 -1.37
C GLN A 266 19.08 4.04 -0.36
N GLN A 267 19.84 4.22 0.72
CA GLN A 267 19.51 5.21 1.72
C GLN A 267 19.73 6.62 1.15
N SER A 268 18.67 7.42 1.11
CA SER A 268 18.78 8.85 0.79
C SER A 268 19.43 9.61 1.94
N ILE A 269 20.37 10.49 1.59
CA ILE A 269 21.14 11.30 2.56
C ILE A 269 20.73 12.76 2.39
N ALA A 270 20.31 13.39 3.48
CA ALA A 270 20.08 14.83 3.51
C ALA A 270 21.42 15.57 3.41
N GLN A 271 21.47 16.53 2.48
CA GLN A 271 22.57 17.47 2.25
C GLN A 271 22.00 18.89 2.35
N PRO A 272 21.55 19.31 3.54
CA PRO A 272 20.91 20.61 3.72
C PRO A 272 21.89 21.74 3.40
N SER A 273 21.41 22.74 2.68
CA SER A 273 22.18 23.95 2.38
C SER A 273 21.26 25.16 2.28
N ASN A 274 21.84 26.35 2.13
CA ASN A 274 21.07 27.58 2.04
C ASN A 274 20.24 27.61 0.76
N VAL A 275 18.94 27.34 0.88
CA VAL A 275 17.97 27.52 -0.21
C VAL A 275 17.98 28.99 -0.66
N GLN A 276 18.01 29.21 -1.98
CA GLN A 276 18.02 30.54 -2.61
C GLN A 276 16.70 30.83 -3.31
N VAL A 277 16.37 32.12 -3.45
CA VAL A 277 15.27 32.56 -4.32
C VAL A 277 15.63 32.24 -5.77
N GLY A 278 14.68 31.67 -6.51
CA GLY A 278 14.85 31.16 -7.87
C GLY A 278 15.19 29.67 -7.95
N GLU A 279 15.57 29.02 -6.84
CA GLU A 279 15.67 27.56 -6.81
C GLU A 279 14.29 26.91 -6.87
N HIS A 280 14.28 25.63 -7.21
CA HIS A 280 13.09 24.81 -7.35
C HIS A 280 13.01 23.83 -6.19
N LEU A 281 11.82 23.74 -5.57
CA LEU A 281 11.59 22.90 -4.41
C LEU A 281 10.48 21.89 -4.69
N VAL A 282 10.74 20.64 -4.34
CA VAL A 282 9.77 19.54 -4.42
C VAL A 282 9.58 18.88 -3.07
N VAL A 283 8.32 18.81 -2.64
CA VAL A 283 7.92 17.98 -1.50
C VAL A 283 7.54 16.62 -2.06
N ALA A 284 8.40 15.63 -1.84
CA ALA A 284 8.23 14.27 -2.33
C ALA A 284 7.34 13.45 -1.37
N ASP A 285 6.77 12.35 -1.86
CA ASP A 285 6.06 11.40 -1.01
C ASP A 285 7.05 10.64 -0.11
N PRO A 286 6.83 10.58 1.21
CA PRO A 286 7.72 9.90 2.16
C PRO A 286 7.91 8.41 1.90
N SER A 287 7.01 7.77 1.15
CA SER A 287 7.17 6.37 0.72
C SER A 287 8.40 6.15 -0.17
N LEU A 288 8.88 7.18 -0.89
CA LEU A 288 10.15 7.11 -1.63
C LEU A 288 11.34 6.85 -0.70
N ILE A 289 11.41 7.58 0.40
CA ILE A 289 12.50 7.41 1.38
C ILE A 289 12.33 6.09 2.13
N ALA A 290 11.11 5.77 2.57
CA ALA A 290 10.84 4.56 3.34
C ALA A 290 11.06 3.25 2.55
N SER A 291 10.98 3.31 1.22
CA SER A 291 11.27 2.19 0.32
C SER A 291 12.74 2.11 -0.10
N GLY A 292 13.57 3.10 0.25
CA GLY A 292 14.95 3.20 -0.23
C GLY A 292 15.06 3.51 -1.72
N LEU A 293 14.00 4.04 -2.34
CA LEU A 293 13.94 4.37 -3.77
C LEU A 293 14.01 5.88 -4.03
N GLY A 294 14.34 6.67 -3.02
CA GLY A 294 14.48 8.13 -3.12
C GLY A 294 15.56 8.54 -4.11
N GLU A 295 16.74 7.91 -4.05
CA GLU A 295 17.84 8.18 -4.98
C GLU A 295 17.50 7.76 -6.41
N SER A 296 16.96 6.55 -6.60
CA SER A 296 16.48 6.10 -7.93
C SER A 296 15.44 7.06 -8.51
N TRP A 297 14.53 7.57 -7.67
CA TRP A 297 13.54 8.55 -8.10
C TRP A 297 14.16 9.90 -8.47
N ARG A 298 15.12 10.40 -7.68
CA ARG A 298 15.84 11.65 -7.97
C ARG A 298 16.55 11.56 -9.33
N GLU A 299 17.23 10.46 -9.59
CA GLU A 299 17.93 10.21 -10.86
C GLU A 299 16.98 10.14 -12.07
N MET A 300 15.73 9.71 -11.85
CA MET A 300 14.71 9.69 -12.92
C MET A 300 14.08 11.06 -13.22
N CYS A 301 13.98 11.95 -12.23
CA CYS A 301 13.19 13.17 -12.34
C CYS A 301 14.01 14.45 -12.46
N ALA A 302 15.31 14.43 -12.10
CA ALA A 302 16.09 15.65 -12.00
C ALA A 302 17.46 15.57 -12.67
N SER A 303 18.01 16.74 -12.99
CA SER A 303 19.38 16.88 -13.50
C SER A 303 20.41 16.67 -12.39
N SER A 304 21.70 16.72 -12.76
CA SER A 304 22.82 16.45 -11.84
C SER A 304 22.94 17.43 -10.66
N ASP A 305 22.25 18.57 -10.71
CA ASP A 305 22.35 19.63 -9.69
C ASP A 305 21.12 19.63 -8.76
N THR A 306 20.91 18.49 -8.08
CA THR A 306 19.84 18.31 -7.09
C THR A 306 20.34 17.75 -5.78
N ARG A 307 19.65 18.11 -4.69
CA ARG A 307 20.01 17.67 -3.33
C ARG A 307 18.77 17.47 -2.47
N TRP A 308 18.83 16.48 -1.60
CA TRP A 308 17.83 16.36 -0.53
C TRP A 308 18.13 17.37 0.56
N ASP A 309 17.21 18.28 0.84
CA ASP A 309 17.30 19.14 2.03
C ASP A 309 16.84 18.38 3.28
N THR A 310 15.74 17.62 3.15
CA THR A 310 15.19 16.79 4.23
C THR A 310 14.81 15.42 3.67
N VAL A 311 15.15 14.35 4.39
CA VAL A 311 14.75 12.96 4.05
C VAL A 311 13.87 12.31 5.12
N THR A 312 13.64 12.99 6.25
CA THR A 312 12.88 12.43 7.38
C THR A 312 11.45 12.97 7.44
N GLY A 313 10.58 12.27 8.18
CA GLY A 313 9.21 12.72 8.42
C GLY A 313 8.29 12.56 7.22
N ARG A 314 7.25 13.39 7.15
CA ARG A 314 6.17 13.27 6.13
C ARG A 314 6.38 14.10 4.87
N ARG A 315 7.42 14.94 4.86
CA ARG A 315 7.68 15.91 3.79
C ARG A 315 9.18 15.95 3.41
N PRO A 316 9.72 14.84 2.89
CA PRO A 316 11.04 14.90 2.26
C PRO A 316 11.07 15.99 1.19
N THR A 317 12.14 16.77 1.19
CA THR A 317 12.25 17.96 0.36
C THR A 317 13.50 17.85 -0.51
N LEU A 318 13.31 17.94 -1.82
CA LEU A 318 14.37 17.99 -2.82
C LEU A 318 14.48 19.42 -3.36
N ILE A 319 15.70 19.92 -3.45
CA ILE A 319 16.03 21.22 -4.03
C ILE A 319 16.80 21.02 -5.34
N SER A 320 16.51 21.85 -6.33
CA SER A 320 17.08 21.82 -7.67
C SER A 320 17.34 23.23 -8.18
N SER A 321 18.39 23.41 -8.98
CA SER A 321 18.64 24.68 -9.69
C SER A 321 17.72 24.88 -10.90
N GLU A 322 17.10 23.81 -11.40
CA GLU A 322 16.15 23.83 -12.52
C GLU A 322 14.82 23.20 -12.14
N LYS A 323 13.76 23.51 -12.90
CA LYS A 323 12.46 22.85 -12.73
C LYS A 323 12.63 21.35 -12.96
N ILE A 324 12.08 20.54 -12.06
CA ILE A 324 12.07 19.09 -12.22
C ILE A 324 11.33 18.75 -13.52
N HIS A 325 12.08 18.27 -14.50
CA HIS A 325 11.58 17.89 -15.81
C HIS A 325 11.36 16.40 -15.84
N HIS A 326 10.15 16.01 -16.14
CA HIS A 326 9.85 14.62 -16.35
C HIS A 326 9.66 14.39 -17.85
N GLY A 327 10.62 13.69 -18.47
CA GLY A 327 10.49 13.24 -19.85
C GLY A 327 9.43 12.13 -19.97
N ASP A 328 9.75 11.06 -20.70
CA ASP A 328 8.82 9.94 -20.95
C ASP A 328 8.33 9.20 -19.69
N VAL A 329 8.95 9.47 -18.53
CA VAL A 329 8.59 8.91 -17.22
C VAL A 329 7.77 9.89 -16.34
N TYR A 330 7.13 10.89 -16.96
CA TYR A 330 6.36 11.93 -16.27
C TYR A 330 5.35 11.38 -15.29
N GLU A 331 4.42 10.54 -15.75
CA GLU A 331 3.34 10.06 -14.89
C GLU A 331 3.88 9.32 -13.66
N LYS A 332 4.89 8.46 -13.85
CA LYS A 332 5.51 7.69 -12.77
C LYS A 332 6.20 8.58 -11.75
N THR A 333 7.02 9.53 -12.19
CA THR A 333 7.81 10.38 -11.28
C THR A 333 6.96 11.48 -10.65
N HIS A 334 6.05 12.08 -11.41
CA HIS A 334 5.12 13.11 -10.95
C HIS A 334 4.11 12.56 -9.93
N SER A 335 3.67 11.31 -10.08
CA SER A 335 2.74 10.69 -9.12
C SER A 335 3.31 10.54 -7.69
N MET A 336 4.62 10.72 -7.53
CA MET A 336 5.32 10.71 -6.24
C MET A 336 5.59 12.11 -5.68
N ILE A 337 5.15 13.17 -6.35
CA ILE A 337 5.26 14.55 -5.87
C ILE A 337 3.98 14.92 -5.10
N GLN A 338 4.14 15.48 -3.91
CA GLN A 338 3.02 16.06 -3.17
C GLN A 338 2.73 17.50 -3.60
N THR A 339 3.79 18.28 -3.84
CA THR A 339 3.74 19.63 -4.41
C THR A 339 5.14 20.03 -4.89
N SER A 340 5.21 20.95 -5.84
CA SER A 340 6.47 21.46 -6.41
C SER A 340 6.31 22.90 -6.85
N GLY A 341 7.36 23.72 -6.73
CA GLY A 341 7.31 25.13 -7.09
C GLY A 341 8.65 25.84 -7.09
N GLU A 342 8.64 27.09 -7.52
CA GLU A 342 9.80 27.98 -7.50
C GLU A 342 9.83 28.74 -6.17
N VAL A 343 10.99 28.79 -5.51
CA VAL A 343 11.20 29.57 -4.30
C VAL A 343 11.20 31.06 -4.64
N VAL A 344 10.18 31.80 -4.19
CA VAL A 344 10.02 33.23 -4.49
C VAL A 344 10.38 34.15 -3.32
N ALA A 345 10.44 33.60 -2.10
CA ALA A 345 10.85 34.30 -0.89
C ALA A 345 11.26 33.30 0.21
N LEU A 346 12.06 33.78 1.16
CA LEU A 346 12.49 33.04 2.36
C LEU A 346 12.01 33.79 3.61
N ILE A 347 11.53 33.06 4.60
CA ILE A 347 11.04 33.60 5.87
C ILE A 347 11.63 32.82 7.05
N ALA A 348 11.88 33.51 8.17
CA ALA A 348 12.52 32.88 9.32
C ALA A 348 11.55 32.05 10.18
N LYS A 349 10.27 32.44 10.28
CA LYS A 349 9.30 31.82 11.20
C LYS A 349 7.85 31.95 10.76
N ILE A 350 7.04 30.96 11.13
CA ILE A 350 5.58 30.97 10.94
C ILE A 350 4.92 31.06 12.32
N SER A 351 4.09 32.08 12.50
CA SER A 351 3.34 32.35 13.73
C SER A 351 2.18 33.27 13.42
N ASP A 352 1.17 33.35 14.29
CA ASP A 352 0.02 34.26 14.10
C ASP A 352 0.43 35.71 13.79
N LYS A 353 1.57 36.16 14.35
CA LYS A 353 2.12 37.50 14.14
C LYS A 353 2.80 37.70 12.79
N SER A 354 3.35 36.64 12.19
CA SER A 354 4.03 36.74 10.89
C SER A 354 3.11 36.50 9.70
N ILE A 355 1.91 35.93 9.90
CA ILE A 355 0.96 35.64 8.80
C ILE A 355 0.64 36.88 7.92
N PRO A 356 0.36 38.08 8.47
CA PRO A 356 0.04 39.24 7.62
C PRO A 356 1.20 39.65 6.70
N GLU A 357 2.43 39.62 7.23
CA GLU A 357 3.64 39.91 6.46
C GLU A 357 3.88 38.86 5.37
N ILE A 358 3.71 37.57 5.71
CA ILE A 358 3.83 36.48 4.75
C ILE A 358 2.80 36.61 3.62
N ALA A 359 1.57 36.98 3.94
CA ALA A 359 0.49 37.17 2.96
C ALA A 359 0.78 38.34 2.01
N ASP A 360 1.28 39.48 2.51
CA ASP A 360 1.71 40.62 1.70
C ASP A 360 2.88 40.24 0.77
N ILE A 361 3.90 39.53 1.28
CA ILE A 361 5.01 39.01 0.44
C ILE A 361 4.47 38.12 -0.67
N ALA A 362 3.58 37.18 -0.35
CA ALA A 362 3.01 36.24 -1.30
C ALA A 362 2.17 36.94 -2.38
N SER A 363 1.32 37.90 -1.98
CA SER A 363 0.52 38.70 -2.89
C SER A 363 1.40 39.46 -3.90
N ARG A 364 2.46 40.12 -3.44
CA ARG A 364 3.42 40.81 -4.32
C ARG A 364 4.16 39.88 -5.29
N LYS A 365 4.20 38.58 -4.98
CA LYS A 365 4.74 37.53 -5.87
C LYS A 365 3.67 36.89 -6.76
N GLY A 366 2.44 37.41 -6.75
CA GLY A 366 1.32 36.94 -7.57
C GLY A 366 0.69 35.63 -7.07
N ILE A 367 0.84 35.32 -5.77
CA ILE A 367 0.25 34.14 -5.13
C ILE A 367 -1.01 34.57 -4.37
N SER A 368 -2.17 33.99 -4.71
CA SER A 368 -3.45 34.26 -4.02
C SER A 368 -3.82 33.23 -2.96
N SER A 369 -3.16 32.08 -2.97
CA SER A 369 -3.41 31.03 -1.98
C SER A 369 -2.12 30.36 -1.58
N LEU A 370 -1.91 30.18 -0.27
CA LEU A 370 -0.74 29.51 0.28
C LEU A 370 -1.15 28.34 1.15
N LYS A 371 -0.64 27.15 0.85
CA LYS A 371 -0.78 25.97 1.72
C LYS A 371 0.42 25.79 2.63
N LEU A 372 0.18 25.61 3.92
CA LEU A 372 1.24 25.34 4.90
C LEU A 372 1.68 23.87 4.79
N ARG A 373 2.85 23.63 4.19
CA ARG A 373 3.48 22.32 3.97
C ARG A 373 4.74 22.17 4.83
N CYS A 374 4.63 22.54 6.11
CA CYS A 374 5.70 22.48 7.09
C CYS A 374 5.31 21.63 8.31
N SER A 375 6.28 21.31 9.16
CA SER A 375 6.05 20.57 10.42
C SER A 375 5.49 21.52 11.47
N LEU A 376 4.16 21.53 11.60
CA LEU A 376 3.42 22.29 12.61
C LEU A 376 2.65 21.34 13.52
N ASP A 377 2.42 21.78 14.76
CA ASP A 377 1.54 21.09 15.68
C ASP A 377 0.14 20.90 15.05
N PRO A 378 -0.44 19.68 15.07
CA PRO A 378 -1.76 19.40 14.50
C PRO A 378 -2.90 20.30 15.02
N GLU A 379 -2.81 20.81 16.25
CA GLU A 379 -3.80 21.72 16.82
C GLU A 379 -3.62 23.18 16.37
N ILE A 380 -2.40 23.54 15.98
CA ILE A 380 -2.02 24.90 15.57
C ILE A 380 -2.17 25.07 14.06
N GLN A 381 -1.80 24.05 13.28
CA GLN A 381 -1.79 24.10 11.81
C GLN A 381 -3.14 24.59 11.20
N PRO A 382 -4.33 24.11 11.63
CA PRO A 382 -5.59 24.58 11.07
C PRO A 382 -5.87 26.07 11.35
N LYS A 383 -5.42 26.57 12.51
CA LYS A 383 -5.59 27.98 12.91
C LYS A 383 -4.75 28.89 12.04
N LEU A 384 -3.45 28.57 11.89
CA LEU A 384 -2.53 29.31 11.03
C LEU A 384 -2.96 29.26 9.56
N GLN A 385 -3.41 28.11 9.07
CA GLN A 385 -3.92 27.97 7.70
C GLN A 385 -5.17 28.84 7.47
N SER A 386 -6.12 28.83 8.41
CA SER A 386 -7.34 29.66 8.32
C SER A 386 -7.03 31.15 8.35
N GLN A 387 -6.06 31.56 9.16
CA GLN A 387 -5.59 32.95 9.20
C GLN A 387 -4.93 33.35 7.88
N MET A 388 -4.03 32.52 7.35
CA MET A 388 -3.39 32.75 6.04
C MET A 388 -4.43 32.91 4.93
N ASP A 389 -5.41 32.01 4.88
CA ASP A 389 -6.49 32.05 3.89
C ASP A 389 -7.33 33.33 4.02
N ARG A 390 -7.51 33.88 5.24
CA ARG A 390 -8.22 35.15 5.46
C ARG A 390 -7.40 36.36 5.05
N GLU A 391 -6.12 36.40 5.38
CA GLU A 391 -5.25 37.53 5.01
C GLU A 391 -5.09 37.61 3.49
N LEU A 392 -4.87 36.49 2.79
CA LEU A 392 -4.70 36.48 1.33
C LEU A 392 -5.96 36.91 0.55
N ARG A 393 -7.17 36.66 1.09
CA ARG A 393 -8.42 37.16 0.48
C ARG A 393 -8.51 38.68 0.40
N GLN A 394 -7.78 39.41 1.24
CA GLN A 394 -7.75 40.88 1.19
C GLN A 394 -7.01 41.40 -0.05
N TYR A 395 -6.21 40.54 -0.69
CA TYR A 395 -5.37 40.87 -1.84
C TYR A 395 -5.84 40.24 -3.16
N SER A 396 -6.96 39.50 -3.16
CA SER A 396 -7.42 38.79 -4.34
C SER A 396 -8.21 39.72 -5.28
N ASP A 397 -7.54 40.29 -6.27
CA ASP A 397 -8.20 40.77 -7.49
C ASP A 397 -8.41 39.61 -8.48
N TYR A 398 -9.55 39.60 -9.18
CA TYR A 398 -10.09 38.45 -9.93
C TYR A 398 -9.30 38.01 -11.18
N GLU A 399 -8.13 38.59 -11.47
CA GLU A 399 -7.34 38.28 -12.67
C GLU A 399 -6.11 37.41 -12.35
N SER A 400 -6.25 36.12 -12.67
CA SER A 400 -5.26 35.02 -12.60
C SER A 400 -4.17 35.12 -11.53
N SER A 401 -4.42 34.48 -10.39
CA SER A 401 -3.46 34.39 -9.29
C SER A 401 -3.04 32.94 -9.07
N HIS A 402 -1.73 32.73 -8.88
CA HIS A 402 -1.16 31.39 -8.78
C HIS A 402 -1.38 30.82 -7.36
N SER A 403 -1.47 29.50 -7.24
CA SER A 403 -1.32 28.85 -5.94
C SER A 403 0.15 28.80 -5.52
N GLY A 404 0.35 28.62 -4.23
CA GLY A 404 1.67 28.44 -3.66
C GLY A 404 1.62 27.62 -2.38
N PHE A 405 2.79 27.34 -1.86
CA PHE A 405 2.94 26.62 -0.60
C PHE A 405 4.14 27.14 0.20
N ILE A 406 4.13 26.88 1.49
CA ILE A 406 5.25 27.14 2.37
C ILE A 406 5.85 25.81 2.80
N ALA A 407 7.13 25.58 2.50
CA ALA A 407 7.87 24.40 2.92
C ALA A 407 8.92 24.76 3.97
N GLU A 408 9.19 23.81 4.85
CA GLU A 408 10.29 23.90 5.81
C GLU A 408 11.61 23.60 5.10
N THR A 409 12.65 24.34 5.46
CA THR A 409 14.02 24.21 4.95
C THR A 409 14.98 24.30 6.12
N ASN A 410 16.23 23.89 5.95
CA ASN A 410 17.21 23.91 7.04
C ASN A 410 17.36 25.26 7.78
N ASN A 411 17.06 26.40 7.13
CA ASN A 411 17.23 27.75 7.70
C ASN A 411 15.93 28.53 7.90
N GLY A 412 14.77 27.86 7.94
CA GLY A 412 13.48 28.50 8.10
C GLY A 412 12.46 27.95 7.10
N TYR A 413 11.79 28.83 6.37
CA TYR A 413 10.75 28.42 5.44
C TYR A 413 10.89 29.11 4.08
N ALA A 414 10.57 28.37 3.03
CA ALA A 414 10.51 28.87 1.67
C ALA A 414 9.05 29.08 1.25
N ILE A 415 8.73 30.28 0.76
CA ILE A 415 7.48 30.54 0.04
C ILE A 415 7.71 30.16 -1.40
N CYS A 416 6.93 29.19 -1.88
CA CYS A 416 7.04 28.64 -3.22
C CYS A 416 5.81 29.00 -4.05
N LYS A 417 6.03 29.43 -5.29
CA LYS A 417 4.99 29.57 -6.31
C LYS A 417 4.81 28.20 -6.98
N GLU A 418 3.64 27.61 -6.82
CA GLU A 418 3.37 26.23 -7.24
C GLU A 418 3.33 26.11 -8.77
N TYR A 419 3.85 25.01 -9.31
CA TYR A 419 3.65 24.68 -10.71
C TYR A 419 2.25 24.12 -10.93
N ASN A 420 1.59 24.61 -11.97
CA ASN A 420 0.31 24.07 -12.44
C ASN A 420 0.46 22.63 -12.96
#